data_AF-A0A942DPL0-F1
#
_entry.id   AF-A0A942DPL0-F1
#
_cell.length_a   1.000
_cell.length_b   1.000
_cell.length_c   1.000
_cell.angle_alpha   90.00
_cell.angle_beta   90.00
_cell.angle_gamma   90.00
#
_symmetry.space_group_name_H-M   'P 1'
#
loop_
_entity.id
_entity.type
_entity.pdbx_description
1 polymer ?
#
loop_
_entity_poly.entity_id
_entity_poly.type
_entity_poly.pdbx_seq_one_letter_code
_entity_poly.pdbx_strand_id
1 'polypeptide(L)'
;MKNSIALEYWKHTALNLGQAARDLRYFYYHPDADKIAAEGTLKHYSYSGVRRIRSLGNNIFYSVIPPHWHHSKADLESMMPASAKEWFLHGYAPWSYPDPSKAKK
;
A
#
# COMPACT_ATOMS: atom_id res chain seq x y z
N MET A 1 -25.77 5.04 6.74
CA MET A 1 -25.85 4.81 5.28
C MET A 1 -25.10 3.52 4.97
N LYS A 2 -25.65 2.63 4.13
CA LYS A 2 -24.87 1.49 3.62
C LYS A 2 -23.87 2.02 2.60
N ASN A 3 -22.60 1.74 2.78
CA ASN A 3 -21.58 2.07 1.80
C ASN A 3 -21.74 1.14 0.59
N SER A 4 -21.43 1.63 -0.61
CA SER A 4 -21.49 0.77 -1.79
C SER A 4 -20.23 -0.10 -1.85
N ILE A 5 -20.41 -1.38 -2.19
CA ILE A 5 -19.32 -2.34 -2.43
C ILE A 5 -18.32 -1.77 -3.44
N ALA A 6 -18.81 -1.06 -4.46
CA ALA A 6 -17.98 -0.40 -5.46
C ALA A 6 -17.08 0.69 -4.87
N LEU A 7 -17.56 1.45 -3.88
CA LEU A 7 -16.76 2.49 -3.23
C LEU A 7 -15.68 1.90 -2.32
N GLU A 8 -16.00 0.83 -1.58
CA GLU A 8 -15.03 0.10 -0.76
C GLU A 8 -13.93 -0.52 -1.63
N TYR A 9 -14.33 -1.17 -2.72
CA TYR A 9 -13.42 -1.68 -3.75
C TYR A 9 -12.51 -0.57 -4.27
N TRP A 10 -13.08 0.54 -4.71
CA TRP A 10 -12.31 1.65 -5.28
C TRP A 10 -11.27 2.23 -4.32
N LYS A 11 -11.63 2.43 -3.05
CA LYS A 11 -10.68 2.95 -2.04
C LYS A 11 -9.57 1.95 -1.72
N HIS A 12 -9.90 0.66 -1.66
CA HIS A 12 -8.93 -0.40 -1.45
C HIS A 12 -7.97 -0.55 -2.64
N THR A 13 -8.50 -0.54 -3.86
CA THR A 13 -7.69 -0.48 -5.09
C THR A 13 -6.75 0.72 -5.06
N ALA A 14 -7.24 1.90 -4.70
CA ALA A 14 -6.42 3.11 -4.63
C ALA A 14 -5.26 2.98 -3.63
N LEU A 15 -5.50 2.41 -2.43
CA LEU A 15 -4.45 2.13 -1.44
C LEU A 15 -3.35 1.22 -2.03
N ASN A 16 -3.74 0.09 -2.62
CA ASN A 16 -2.80 -0.87 -3.20
C ASN A 16 -2.01 -0.29 -4.37
N LEU A 17 -2.65 0.48 -5.25
CA LEU A 17 -1.96 1.17 -6.35
C LEU A 17 -0.94 2.20 -5.83
N GLY A 18 -1.26 2.90 -4.74
CA GLY A 18 -0.30 3.77 -4.06
C GLY A 18 0.92 3.00 -3.57
N GLN A 19 0.71 1.85 -2.91
CA GLN A 19 1.78 0.99 -2.42
C GLN A 19 2.62 0.39 -3.58
N ALA A 20 1.98 -0.01 -4.68
CA ALA A 20 2.65 -0.46 -5.90
C ALA A 20 3.53 0.66 -6.52
N ALA A 21 3.00 1.87 -6.64
CA ALA A 21 3.75 3.02 -7.14
C ALA A 21 4.96 3.37 -6.25
N ARG A 22 4.83 3.22 -4.92
CA ARG A 22 5.96 3.34 -3.99
C ARG A 22 7.01 2.28 -4.25
N ASP A 23 6.58 1.03 -4.44
CA ASP A 23 7.51 -0.08 -4.69
C ASP A 23 8.30 0.12 -5.99
N LEU A 24 7.68 0.70 -7.02
CA LEU A 24 8.36 1.11 -8.25
C LEU A 24 9.35 2.25 -8.02
N ARG A 25 8.93 3.32 -7.34
CA ARG A 25 9.80 4.49 -7.08
C ARG A 25 11.04 4.11 -6.26
N TYR A 26 10.88 3.22 -5.28
CA TYR A 26 11.93 2.80 -4.37
C TYR A 26 12.38 1.36 -4.64
N PHE A 27 12.41 0.95 -5.91
CA PHE A 27 12.71 -0.43 -6.30
C PHE A 27 14.05 -0.94 -5.75
N TYR A 28 15.07 -0.08 -5.72
CA TYR A 28 16.41 -0.41 -5.22
C TYR A 28 16.62 -0.08 -3.74
N TYR A 29 15.59 0.36 -3.03
CA TYR A 29 15.69 0.76 -1.62
C TYR A 29 14.61 0.10 -0.78
N HIS A 30 15.01 -0.72 0.19
CA HIS A 30 14.08 -1.36 1.11
C HIS A 30 14.66 -1.38 2.54
N PRO A 31 13.92 -0.95 3.58
CA PRO A 31 14.45 -0.87 4.95
C PRO A 31 15.01 -2.19 5.52
N ASP A 32 14.46 -3.33 5.10
CA ASP A 32 15.03 -4.62 5.50
C ASP A 32 16.39 -4.92 4.85
N ALA A 33 16.71 -4.33 3.70
CA ALA A 33 18.02 -4.51 3.06
C ALA A 33 19.11 -3.75 3.82
N ASP A 34 18.77 -2.65 4.50
CA ASP A 34 19.68 -1.86 5.36
C ASP A 34 20.25 -2.71 6.50
N LYS A 35 19.51 -3.74 6.93
CA LYS A 35 19.94 -4.69 7.98
C LYS A 35 20.92 -5.75 7.47
N ILE A 36 21.08 -5.88 6.14
CA ILE A 36 21.83 -6.99 5.49
C ILE A 36 23.11 -6.50 4.82
N ALA A 37 23.11 -5.29 4.29
CA ALA A 37 24.24 -4.68 3.60
C ALA A 37 24.15 -3.16 3.65
N ALA A 38 25.31 -2.50 3.53
CA ALA A 38 25.35 -1.04 3.41
C ALA A 38 24.58 -0.59 2.15
N GLU A 39 23.85 0.51 2.28
CA GLU A 39 23.17 1.18 1.18
C GLU A 39 24.15 1.49 0.04
N GLY A 40 23.68 1.41 -1.20
CA GLY A 40 24.52 1.66 -2.37
C GLY A 40 25.30 0.45 -2.88
N THR A 41 25.38 -0.64 -2.10
CA THR A 41 26.04 -1.87 -2.54
C THR A 41 25.14 -2.70 -3.46
N LEU A 42 25.73 -3.46 -4.39
CA LEU A 42 24.99 -4.38 -5.27
C LEU A 42 24.17 -5.40 -4.47
N LYS A 43 24.72 -5.84 -3.32
CA LYS A 43 24.02 -6.73 -2.39
C LYS A 43 22.74 -6.06 -1.86
N HIS A 44 22.84 -4.83 -1.35
CA HIS A 44 21.67 -4.09 -0.88
C HIS A 44 20.60 -3.92 -1.97
N TYR A 45 21.00 -3.52 -3.18
CA TYR A 45 20.07 -3.34 -4.30
C TYR A 45 19.38 -4.64 -4.71
N SER A 46 20.11 -5.76 -4.70
CA SER A 46 19.56 -7.07 -5.04
C SER A 46 18.52 -7.53 -4.01
N TYR A 47 18.82 -7.40 -2.72
CA TYR A 47 17.87 -7.70 -1.64
C TYR A 47 16.64 -6.78 -1.69
N SER A 48 16.84 -5.49 -1.94
CA SER A 48 15.76 -4.52 -2.11
C SER A 48 14.84 -4.91 -3.27
N GLY A 49 15.42 -5.20 -4.44
CA GLY A 49 14.68 -5.59 -5.64
C GLY A 49 13.81 -6.84 -5.41
N VAL A 50 14.34 -7.89 -4.80
CA VAL A 50 13.57 -9.11 -4.49
C VAL A 50 12.38 -8.81 -3.58
N ARG A 51 12.57 -8.00 -2.54
CA ARG A 51 11.48 -7.60 -1.64
C ARG A 51 10.43 -6.74 -2.35
N ARG A 52 10.88 -5.79 -3.17
CA ARG A 52 10.02 -4.88 -3.93
C ARG A 52 9.22 -5.59 -5.02
N ILE A 53 9.80 -6.54 -5.75
CA ILE A 53 9.07 -7.37 -6.73
C ILE A 53 7.92 -8.13 -6.05
N ARG A 54 8.21 -8.78 -4.91
CA ARG A 54 7.17 -9.52 -4.17
C ARG A 54 6.07 -8.59 -3.67
N SER A 55 6.45 -7.46 -3.09
CA SER A 55 5.48 -6.45 -2.60
C SER A 55 4.64 -5.88 -3.73
N LEU A 56 5.27 -5.48 -4.85
CA LEU A 56 4.61 -4.95 -6.03
C LEU A 56 3.59 -5.94 -6.60
N GLY A 57 3.99 -7.21 -6.76
CA GLY A 57 3.10 -8.26 -7.25
C GLY A 57 1.88 -8.46 -6.34
N ASN A 58 2.08 -8.48 -5.02
CA ASN A 58 0.99 -8.56 -4.06
C ASN A 58 0.06 -7.34 -4.16
N ASN A 59 0.60 -6.13 -4.23
CA ASN A 59 -0.20 -4.90 -4.30
C ASN A 59 -1.01 -4.84 -5.60
N ILE A 60 -0.43 -5.24 -6.74
CA ILE A 60 -1.16 -5.34 -8.01
C ILE A 60 -2.29 -6.37 -7.89
N PHE A 61 -2.00 -7.56 -7.36
CA PHE A 61 -3.01 -8.61 -7.17
C PHE A 61 -4.15 -8.14 -6.26
N TYR A 62 -3.83 -7.56 -5.10
CA TYR A 62 -4.84 -7.06 -4.16
C TYR A 62 -5.58 -5.82 -4.66
N SER A 63 -5.06 -5.11 -5.67
CA SER A 63 -5.77 -3.99 -6.31
C SER A 63 -6.93 -4.43 -7.19
N VAL A 64 -6.95 -5.70 -7.64
CA VAL A 64 -7.94 -6.24 -8.59
C VAL A 64 -8.90 -7.27 -8.00
N ILE A 65 -8.60 -7.84 -6.83
CA ILE A 65 -9.54 -8.77 -6.19
C ILE A 65 -10.48 -8.04 -5.24
N PRO A 66 -11.72 -8.50 -5.05
CA PRO A 66 -12.65 -7.86 -4.13
C PRO A 66 -12.10 -7.81 -2.70
N PRO A 67 -12.08 -6.65 -2.04
CA PRO A 67 -11.52 -6.54 -0.69
C PRO A 67 -12.26 -7.38 0.35
N HIS A 68 -13.54 -7.66 0.11
CA HIS A 68 -14.39 -8.53 0.91
C HIS A 68 -13.89 -9.98 1.01
N TRP A 69 -12.99 -10.42 0.12
CA TRP A 69 -12.41 -11.76 0.16
C TRP A 69 -11.26 -11.87 1.16
N HIS A 70 -10.67 -10.74 1.57
CA HIS A 70 -9.46 -10.71 2.41
C HIS A 70 -9.43 -9.61 3.47
N HIS A 71 -10.53 -8.87 3.64
CA HIS A 71 -10.72 -7.89 4.72
C HIS A 71 -12.05 -8.12 5.43
N SER A 72 -12.07 -7.81 6.73
CA SER A 72 -13.32 -7.81 7.50
C SER A 72 -14.17 -6.59 7.15
N LYS A 73 -15.47 -6.65 7.47
CA LYS A 73 -16.38 -5.50 7.32
C LYS A 73 -15.91 -4.28 8.11
N ALA A 74 -15.36 -4.47 9.30
CA ALA A 74 -14.85 -3.40 10.14
C ALA A 74 -13.64 -2.69 9.50
N ASP A 75 -12.75 -3.46 8.84
CA ASP A 75 -11.61 -2.89 8.12
C ASP A 75 -12.09 -1.98 6.98
N LEU A 76 -13.08 -2.43 6.20
CA LEU A 76 -13.62 -1.65 5.08
C LEU A 76 -14.39 -0.41 5.54
N GLU A 77 -15.16 -0.53 6.62
CA GLU A 77 -15.84 0.60 7.24
C GLU A 77 -14.84 1.66 7.73
N SER A 78 -13.67 1.26 8.24
CA SER A 78 -12.61 2.18 8.64
C SER A 78 -12.04 3.01 7.49
N MET A 79 -12.16 2.53 6.24
CA MET A 79 -11.71 3.25 5.05
C MET A 79 -12.65 4.38 4.63
N MET A 80 -13.86 4.40 5.15
CA MET A 80 -14.95 5.24 4.66
C MET A 80 -14.81 6.74 4.91
N PRO A 81 -14.23 7.21 6.02
CA PRO A 81 -14.05 8.63 6.29
C PRO A 81 -13.10 9.36 5.32
N ALA A 82 -12.29 8.63 4.55
CA ALA A 82 -11.31 9.20 3.64
C ALA A 82 -11.61 8.89 2.16
N SER A 83 -11.19 9.80 1.28
CA SER A 83 -11.27 9.68 -0.17
C SER A 83 -10.28 8.63 -0.69
N ALA A 84 -10.53 8.13 -1.91
CA ALA A 84 -9.59 7.24 -2.58
C ALA A 84 -8.22 7.90 -2.83
N LYS A 85 -8.18 9.22 -3.04
CA LYS A 85 -6.93 9.97 -3.18
C LYS A 85 -6.11 9.96 -1.88
N GLU A 86 -6.75 10.17 -0.73
CA GLU A 86 -6.09 10.07 0.58
C GLU A 86 -5.51 8.66 0.79
N TRP A 87 -6.26 7.62 0.42
CA TRP A 87 -5.79 6.23 0.50
C TRP A 87 -4.61 5.92 -0.45
N PHE A 88 -4.64 6.43 -1.69
CA PHE A 88 -3.51 6.31 -2.60
C PHE A 88 -2.26 7.00 -2.04
N LEU A 89 -2.39 8.24 -1.56
CA LEU A 89 -1.29 9.00 -0.99
C LEU A 89 -0.72 8.31 0.26
N HIS A 90 -1.59 7.76 1.10
CA HIS A 90 -1.19 6.93 2.24
C HIS A 90 -0.39 5.69 1.80
N GLY A 91 -0.85 4.98 0.78
CA GLY A 91 -0.12 3.84 0.23
C GLY A 91 1.25 4.23 -0.35
N TYR A 92 1.30 5.36 -1.05
CA TYR A 92 2.48 5.85 -1.75
C TYR A 92 3.57 6.40 -0.82
N ALA A 93 3.19 7.22 0.16
CA ALA A 93 4.11 7.89 1.07
C ALA A 93 3.51 7.93 2.50
N PRO A 94 3.44 6.78 3.19
CA PRO A 94 2.74 6.66 4.48
C PRO A 94 3.35 7.52 5.60
N TRP A 95 4.61 7.94 5.44
CA TRP A 95 5.30 8.85 6.36
C TRP A 95 4.87 10.31 6.21
N SER A 96 4.47 10.73 5.00
CA SER A 96 3.95 12.09 4.75
C SER A 96 2.42 12.14 4.84
N TYR A 97 1.77 11.02 4.56
CA TYR A 97 0.33 10.85 4.60
C TYR A 97 0.00 9.69 5.55
N PRO A 98 -0.12 9.94 6.87
CA PRO A 98 -0.45 8.90 7.83
C PRO A 98 -1.85 8.33 7.57
N ASP A 99 -2.16 7.23 8.26
CA ASP A 99 -3.42 6.51 8.13
C ASP A 99 -4.65 7.44 8.20
N PRO A 100 -5.37 7.63 7.08
CA PRO A 100 -6.50 8.56 7.00
C PRO A 100 -7.66 8.18 7.94
N SER A 101 -7.77 6.91 8.35
CA SER A 101 -8.79 6.45 9.29
C SER A 101 -8.54 6.97 10.72
N LYS A 102 -7.29 7.32 11.04
CA LYS A 102 -6.88 7.79 12.38
C LYS A 102 -6.87 9.30 12.51
N ALA A 103 -6.80 10.04 11.39
CA ALA A 103 -6.68 11.49 11.37
C ALA A 103 -8.00 12.25 11.58
N LYS A 104 -9.16 11.58 11.48
CA LYS A 104 -10.50 12.19 11.56
C LYS A 104 -11.29 11.81 12.82
N LYS A 105 -10.59 11.54 13.92
CA LYS A 105 -11.22 11.33 15.25
C LYS A 105 -11.43 12.65 15.98
#